data_AF-A0A2J7R0U7-F1
#
_entry.id   AF-A0A2J7R0U7-F1
#
_cell.length_a   1.000
_cell.length_b   1.000
_cell.length_c   1.000
_cell.angle_alpha   90.00
_cell.angle_beta   90.00
_cell.angle_gamma   90.00
#
_symmetry.space_group_name_H-M   'P 1'
#
loop_
_entity.id
_entity.type
_entity.pdbx_description
1 polymer ?
#
loop_
_entity_poly.entity_id
_entity_poly.type
_entity_poly.pdbx_seq_one_letter_code
_entity_poly.pdbx_strand_id
1 'polypeptide(L)'
;MLTVFQCVTLEGWTDVLYYVEDAMGNSWQWIYFISMVILGAFFVMNLILGVLSGEFSKEREKAKARGDFHKLREKQQIEEDLRGYLDWITQAEDIEPEGEDRSRNQDGKPKIANETETADRAEGEEGEVEQESWWRKKKKDFDRNNRRMRRACRKAVKSQAFYWLIIMLVFLNTVVLATEHYRQPKWLDHFQDWTNLFFVALFSMEMLLKMYSLGFQVTELCRPNRYCYNTSSEIMNYIL
;
A
#
# COMPACT_ATOMS: atom_id res chain seq x y z
N MET A 1 -18.27 -59.24 -32.11
CA MET A 1 -17.85 -58.25 -31.08
C MET A 1 -16.61 -57.49 -31.52
N LEU A 2 -15.51 -58.15 -31.91
CA LEU A 2 -14.31 -57.48 -32.43
C LEU A 2 -14.60 -56.56 -33.64
N THR A 3 -15.37 -57.05 -34.62
CA THR A 3 -15.74 -56.30 -35.83
C THR A 3 -16.56 -55.05 -35.53
N VAL A 4 -17.47 -55.12 -34.54
CA VAL A 4 -18.26 -53.98 -34.07
C VAL A 4 -17.36 -52.94 -33.42
N PHE A 5 -16.41 -53.38 -32.57
CA PHE A 5 -15.43 -52.49 -31.96
C PHE A 5 -14.57 -51.78 -33.01
N GLN A 6 -14.02 -52.52 -33.97
CA GLN A 6 -13.25 -51.98 -35.10
C GLN A 6 -14.05 -50.95 -35.93
N CYS A 7 -15.34 -51.19 -36.16
CA CYS A 7 -16.17 -50.24 -36.87
C CYS A 7 -16.46 -48.97 -36.05
N VAL A 8 -16.62 -49.09 -34.73
CA VAL A 8 -16.82 -47.95 -33.81
C VAL A 8 -15.56 -47.09 -33.67
N THR A 9 -14.37 -47.69 -33.80
CA THR A 9 -13.09 -46.95 -33.84
C THR A 9 -12.82 -46.25 -35.17
N LEU A 10 -13.76 -46.32 -36.13
CA LEU A 10 -13.68 -45.72 -37.47
C LEU A 10 -12.58 -46.30 -38.37
N GLU A 11 -12.05 -47.49 -38.04
CA GLU A 11 -10.96 -48.11 -38.80
C GLU A 11 -11.48 -49.29 -39.63
N GLY A 12 -11.41 -49.21 -40.96
CA GLY A 12 -11.84 -50.31 -41.85
C GLY A 12 -13.35 -50.62 -41.83
N TRP A 13 -14.18 -49.70 -41.31
CA TRP A 13 -15.63 -49.89 -41.23
C TRP A 13 -16.32 -49.96 -42.60
N THR A 14 -15.77 -49.24 -43.59
CA THR A 14 -16.23 -49.27 -44.99
C THR A 14 -15.93 -50.61 -45.65
N ASP A 15 -14.79 -51.22 -45.34
CA ASP A 15 -14.41 -52.51 -45.91
C ASP A 15 -15.34 -53.62 -45.42
N VAL A 16 -15.68 -53.58 -44.12
CA VAL A 16 -16.67 -54.49 -43.52
C VAL A 16 -18.05 -54.27 -44.13
N LEU A 17 -18.46 -53.02 -44.39
CA LEU A 17 -19.70 -52.71 -45.08
C LEU A 17 -19.74 -53.34 -46.49
N TYR A 18 -18.67 -53.16 -47.28
CA TYR A 18 -18.59 -53.70 -48.64
C TYR A 18 -18.62 -55.23 -48.67
N TYR A 19 -17.91 -55.90 -47.75
CA TYR A 19 -18.00 -57.36 -47.64
C TYR A 19 -19.40 -57.86 -47.30
N VAL A 20 -20.17 -57.09 -46.53
CA VAL A 20 -21.56 -57.43 -46.19
C VAL A 20 -22.51 -57.15 -47.35
N GLU A 21 -22.30 -56.08 -48.11
CA GLU A 21 -23.04 -55.79 -49.35
C GLU A 21 -22.82 -56.86 -50.41
N ASP A 22 -21.59 -57.31 -50.60
CA ASP A 22 -21.25 -58.36 -51.57
C ASP A 22 -21.86 -59.73 -51.20
N ALA A 23 -22.05 -60.00 -49.90
CA ALA A 23 -22.62 -61.26 -49.42
C ALA A 23 -24.17 -61.28 -49.38
N MET A 24 -24.81 -60.14 -49.06
CA MET A 24 -26.24 -60.06 -48.76
C MET A 24 -27.04 -59.13 -49.70
N GLY A 25 -26.38 -58.45 -50.65
CA GLY A 25 -26.94 -57.43 -51.54
C GLY A 25 -26.95 -56.03 -50.91
N ASN A 26 -27.17 -54.97 -51.71
CA ASN A 26 -27.11 -53.57 -51.26
C ASN A 26 -28.52 -52.95 -51.14
N SER A 27 -29.27 -53.21 -50.07
CA SER A 27 -30.62 -52.63 -49.95
C SER A 27 -30.90 -51.91 -48.62
N TRP A 28 -30.33 -52.36 -47.50
CA TRP A 28 -30.64 -51.78 -46.18
C TRP A 28 -29.46 -51.80 -45.19
N GLN A 29 -28.32 -52.37 -45.57
CA GLN A 29 -27.16 -52.59 -44.72
C GLN A 29 -26.43 -51.28 -44.39
N TRP A 30 -26.37 -50.35 -45.33
CA TRP A 30 -25.75 -49.03 -45.13
C TRP A 30 -26.43 -48.24 -44.00
N ILE A 31 -27.75 -48.40 -43.79
CA ILE A 31 -28.49 -47.72 -42.71
C ILE A 31 -28.00 -48.19 -41.34
N TYR A 32 -27.79 -49.51 -41.18
CA TYR A 32 -27.27 -50.08 -39.94
C TYR A 32 -25.84 -49.59 -39.66
N PHE A 33 -24.94 -49.65 -40.65
CA PHE A 33 -23.55 -49.24 -40.44
C PHE A 33 -23.40 -47.74 -40.22
N ILE A 34 -24.11 -46.89 -40.96
CA ILE A 34 -24.05 -45.43 -40.77
C ILE A 34 -24.61 -45.02 -39.40
N SER A 35 -25.75 -45.58 -38.99
CA SER A 35 -26.31 -45.27 -37.66
C SER A 35 -25.39 -45.75 -36.53
N MET A 36 -24.80 -46.94 -36.66
CA MET A 36 -23.84 -47.48 -35.69
C MET A 36 -22.58 -46.63 -35.58
N VAL A 37 -22.02 -46.17 -36.71
CA VAL A 37 -20.82 -45.33 -36.76
C VAL A 37 -21.09 -43.95 -36.15
N ILE A 38 -22.20 -43.30 -36.50
CA ILE A 38 -22.55 -41.97 -35.97
C ILE A 38 -22.77 -42.05 -34.46
N LEU A 39 -23.60 -42.98 -33.99
CA LEU A 39 -23.90 -43.11 -32.55
C LEU A 39 -22.69 -43.59 -31.75
N GLY A 40 -21.94 -44.57 -32.29
CA GLY A 40 -20.75 -45.13 -31.66
C GLY A 40 -19.61 -44.12 -31.53
N ALA A 41 -19.26 -43.44 -32.62
CA ALA A 41 -18.17 -42.48 -32.61
C ALA A 41 -18.49 -41.25 -31.74
N PHE A 42 -19.72 -40.73 -31.81
CA PHE A 42 -20.14 -39.62 -30.97
C PHE A 42 -20.09 -39.98 -29.48
N PHE A 43 -20.55 -41.19 -29.12
CA PHE A 43 -20.50 -41.66 -27.73
C PHE A 43 -19.06 -41.81 -27.22
N VAL A 44 -18.19 -42.48 -27.99
CA VAL A 44 -16.79 -42.71 -27.59
C VAL A 44 -16.02 -41.40 -27.47
N MET A 45 -16.18 -40.48 -28.43
CA MET A 45 -15.51 -39.17 -28.39
C MET A 45 -15.96 -38.34 -27.18
N ASN A 46 -17.25 -38.29 -26.89
CA ASN A 46 -17.76 -37.55 -25.73
C ASN A 46 -17.32 -38.16 -24.40
N LEU A 47 -17.22 -39.49 -24.32
CA LEU A 47 -16.73 -40.18 -23.12
C LEU A 47 -15.26 -39.84 -22.87
N ILE A 48 -14.41 -39.90 -23.90
CA ILE A 48 -12.99 -39.57 -23.80
C ILE A 48 -12.79 -38.11 -23.38
N LEU A 49 -13.49 -37.18 -24.02
CA LEU A 49 -13.43 -35.75 -23.69
C LEU A 49 -13.91 -35.48 -22.26
N GLY A 50 -14.99 -36.14 -21.82
CA GLY A 50 -15.50 -36.01 -20.46
C GLY A 50 -14.48 -36.45 -19.40
N VAL A 51 -13.85 -37.61 -19.60
CA VAL A 51 -12.84 -38.14 -18.66
C VAL A 51 -11.58 -37.30 -18.66
N LEU A 52 -11.03 -36.95 -19.82
CA LEU A 52 -9.82 -36.11 -19.92
C LEU A 52 -10.06 -34.72 -19.32
N SER A 53 -11.20 -34.10 -19.60
CA SER A 53 -11.56 -32.80 -19.04
C SER A 53 -11.71 -32.88 -17.52
N GLY A 54 -12.29 -33.96 -16.99
CA GLY A 54 -12.43 -34.18 -15.56
C GLY A 54 -11.08 -34.32 -14.86
N GLU A 55 -10.20 -35.17 -15.38
CA GLU A 55 -8.87 -35.41 -14.79
C GLU A 55 -7.97 -34.16 -14.88
N PHE A 56 -7.92 -33.49 -16.04
CA PHE A 56 -7.13 -32.27 -16.19
C PHE A 56 -7.64 -31.12 -15.32
N SER A 57 -8.96 -31.00 -15.13
CA SER A 57 -9.53 -29.98 -14.23
C SER A 57 -9.11 -30.24 -12.78
N LYS A 58 -9.21 -31.49 -12.33
CA LYS A 58 -8.85 -31.92 -10.98
C LYS A 58 -7.35 -31.72 -10.70
N GLU A 59 -6.49 -32.02 -11.67
CA GLU A 59 -5.04 -31.83 -11.53
C GLU A 59 -4.65 -30.35 -11.53
N ARG A 60 -5.25 -29.54 -12.42
CA ARG A 60 -5.04 -28.09 -12.46
C ARG A 60 -5.52 -27.40 -11.18
N GLU A 61 -6.65 -27.80 -10.63
CA GLU A 61 -7.20 -27.24 -9.40
C GLU A 61 -6.27 -27.49 -8.20
N LYS A 62 -5.72 -28.71 -8.09
CA LYS A 62 -4.74 -29.05 -7.04
C LYS A 62 -3.45 -28.24 -7.17
N ALA A 63 -2.94 -28.06 -8.38
CA ALA A 63 -1.75 -27.24 -8.62
C ALA A 63 -1.99 -25.76 -8.28
N LYS A 64 -3.15 -25.23 -8.67
CA LYS A 64 -3.54 -23.85 -8.41
C LYS A 64 -3.76 -23.57 -6.92
N ALA A 65 -4.48 -24.44 -6.22
CA ALA A 65 -4.74 -24.29 -4.79
C ALA A 65 -3.45 -24.25 -3.95
N ARG A 66 -2.45 -25.07 -4.32
CA ARG A 66 -1.14 -25.07 -3.65
C ARG A 66 -0.34 -23.79 -3.92
N GLY A 67 -0.35 -23.32 -5.17
CA GLY A 67 0.36 -22.10 -5.55
C GLY A 67 -0.26 -20.82 -4.98
N ASP A 68 -1.58 -20.72 -4.96
CA ASP A 68 -2.29 -19.54 -4.47
C ASP A 68 -2.17 -19.40 -2.95
N PHE A 69 -2.23 -20.52 -2.20
CA PHE A 69 -2.06 -20.50 -0.76
C PHE A 69 -0.66 -20.04 -0.33
N HIS A 70 0.39 -20.52 -0.99
CA HIS A 70 1.77 -20.12 -0.70
C HIS A 70 2.00 -18.63 -0.96
N LYS A 71 1.53 -18.15 -2.12
CA LYS A 71 1.63 -16.74 -2.50
C LYS A 71 0.87 -15.81 -1.56
N LEU A 72 -0.32 -16.22 -1.11
CA LEU A 72 -1.11 -15.41 -0.19
C LEU A 72 -0.41 -15.26 1.17
N ARG A 73 0.15 -16.37 1.68
CA ARG A 73 0.85 -16.40 2.97
C ARG A 73 2.14 -15.60 2.94
N GLU A 74 2.95 -15.73 1.88
CA GLU A 74 4.16 -14.93 1.72
C GLU A 74 3.86 -13.44 1.67
N LYS A 75 2.82 -13.03 0.94
CA LYS A 75 2.42 -11.62 0.87
C LYS A 75 1.97 -11.07 2.22
N GLN A 76 1.13 -11.81 2.94
CA GLN A 76 0.67 -11.40 4.27
C GLN A 76 1.84 -11.25 5.24
N GLN A 77 2.75 -12.22 5.23
CA GLN A 77 3.89 -12.21 6.15
C GLN A 77 4.86 -11.05 5.85
N ILE A 78 5.16 -10.77 4.58
CA ILE A 78 5.98 -9.62 4.19
C ILE A 78 5.32 -8.30 4.61
N GLU A 79 3.99 -8.19 4.50
CA GLU A 79 3.28 -6.97 4.90
C GLU A 79 3.29 -6.77 6.43
N GLU A 80 3.10 -7.84 7.20
CA GLU A 80 3.19 -7.80 8.66
C GLU A 80 4.61 -7.45 9.15
N ASP A 81 5.62 -8.12 8.60
CA ASP A 81 7.04 -7.86 8.92
C ASP A 81 7.41 -6.41 8.58
N LEU A 82 7.01 -5.92 7.40
CA LEU A 82 7.27 -4.54 6.98
C LEU A 82 6.62 -3.50 7.91
N ARG A 83 5.37 -3.75 8.33
CA ARG A 83 4.68 -2.88 9.31
C ARG A 83 5.39 -2.90 10.66
N GLY A 84 5.84 -4.06 11.12
CA GLY A 84 6.61 -4.20 12.37
C GLY A 84 7.93 -3.45 12.32
N TYR A 85 8.70 -3.58 11.24
CA TYR A 85 9.94 -2.82 11.06
C TYR A 85 9.70 -1.32 11.03
N LEU A 86 8.64 -0.86 10.36
CA LEU A 86 8.30 0.55 10.30
C LEU A 86 7.95 1.11 11.69
N ASP A 87 7.20 0.36 12.50
CA ASP A 87 6.82 0.76 13.85
C ASP A 87 8.06 0.87 14.77
N TRP A 88 8.95 -0.13 14.74
CA TRP A 88 10.21 -0.09 15.48
C TRP A 88 11.11 1.08 15.08
N ILE A 89 11.24 1.37 13.78
CA ILE A 89 12.02 2.51 13.28
C ILE A 89 11.40 3.83 13.76
N THR A 90 10.08 3.96 13.66
CA THR A 90 9.36 5.17 14.08
C THR A 90 9.49 5.39 15.59
N GLN A 91 9.46 4.31 16.37
CA GLN A 91 9.64 4.36 17.81
C GLN A 91 11.09 4.71 18.20
N ALA A 92 12.08 4.21 17.47
CA ALA A 92 13.49 4.52 17.68
C ALA A 92 13.83 5.99 17.39
N GLU A 93 13.20 6.63 16.39
CA GLU A 93 13.35 8.07 16.14
C GLU A 93 12.77 8.92 17.29
N ASP A 94 11.84 8.37 18.08
CA ASP A 94 11.20 9.06 19.20
C ASP A 94 11.95 8.96 20.53
N ILE A 95 12.95 8.06 20.65
CA ILE A 95 13.80 7.90 21.85
C ILE A 95 14.66 9.15 22.04
N GLU A 96 14.50 9.84 23.16
CA GLU A 96 15.42 10.90 23.57
C GLU A 96 16.78 10.29 23.92
N PRO A 97 17.91 10.95 23.60
CA PRO A 97 19.14 10.67 24.33
C PRO A 97 18.93 11.17 25.77
N GLU A 98 18.38 10.31 26.63
CA GLU A 98 18.43 10.51 28.08
C GLU A 98 19.90 10.44 28.51
N GLY A 99 20.57 11.60 28.53
CA GLY A 99 22.00 11.61 28.86
C GLY A 99 22.67 12.97 29.06
N GLU A 100 22.14 14.09 28.57
CA GLU A 100 22.85 15.39 28.66
C GLU A 100 22.29 16.38 29.70
N ASP A 101 21.24 16.05 30.46
CA ASP A 101 20.73 16.95 31.52
C ASP A 101 21.41 16.76 32.90
N ARG A 102 22.22 15.71 33.09
CA ARG A 102 22.98 15.54 34.34
C ARG A 102 24.29 16.32 34.41
N SER A 103 24.81 16.81 33.28
CA SER A 103 26.14 17.45 33.27
C SER A 103 26.13 18.97 33.34
N ARG A 104 24.96 19.63 33.36
CA ARG A 104 24.88 21.11 33.36
C ARG A 104 24.37 21.75 34.66
N ASN A 105 24.09 20.96 35.70
CA ASN A 105 23.60 21.51 36.97
C ASN A 105 24.67 21.60 38.08
N GLN A 106 25.94 21.41 37.74
CA GLN A 106 27.09 21.56 38.64
C GLN A 106 28.13 22.56 38.12
N ASP A 107 27.73 23.66 37.49
CA ASP A 107 28.66 24.79 37.31
C ASP A 107 27.94 26.14 37.26
N GLY A 108 28.28 27.00 38.23
CA GLY A 108 28.19 28.46 38.06
C GLY A 108 26.97 29.19 38.65
N LYS A 109 26.75 29.14 39.97
CA LYS A 109 26.18 30.29 40.70
C LYS A 109 27.34 31.08 41.33
N PRO A 110 27.68 32.31 40.89
CA PRO A 110 28.60 33.14 41.65
C PRO A 110 27.81 33.77 42.81
N LYS A 111 28.05 33.28 44.03
CA LYS A 111 27.70 34.01 45.24
C LYS A 111 28.79 35.08 45.45
N ILE A 112 28.43 36.34 45.25
CA ILE A 112 29.22 37.48 45.71
C ILE A 112 28.88 37.69 47.19
N ALA A 113 29.84 37.42 48.07
CA ALA A 113 29.95 38.00 49.41
C ALA A 113 31.42 37.93 49.84
N ASN A 114 31.97 39.09 50.19
CA ASN A 114 33.37 39.37 50.51
C ASN A 114 33.85 38.63 51.77
N GLU A 115 35.13 38.25 51.82
CA GLU A 115 36.19 38.87 52.66
C GLU A 115 37.42 37.95 52.85
N THR A 116 38.56 38.48 52.40
CA THR A 116 39.94 38.46 52.96
C THR A 116 40.79 37.16 53.11
N GLU A 117 42.05 37.30 52.66
CA GLU A 117 43.30 36.56 52.99
C GLU A 117 43.39 35.11 52.48
N THR A 118 44.40 34.65 51.73
CA THR A 118 45.85 34.90 51.75
C THR A 118 46.47 34.34 50.46
N ALA A 119 47.63 34.85 50.06
CA ALA A 119 48.40 34.45 48.88
C ALA A 119 48.83 32.97 48.90
N ASP A 120 48.78 32.26 47.76
CA ASP A 120 50.00 31.88 47.03
C ASP A 120 49.73 31.19 45.68
N ARG A 121 50.65 31.47 44.74
CA ARG A 121 51.02 30.71 43.53
C ARG A 121 50.04 30.60 42.34
N ALA A 122 50.39 31.36 41.30
CA ALA A 122 50.02 31.14 39.90
C ALA A 122 50.87 30.03 39.25
N GLU A 123 50.33 29.48 38.16
CA GLU A 123 50.85 28.54 37.13
C GLU A 123 49.83 27.38 37.01
N GLY A 124 48.92 27.30 36.03
CA GLY A 124 49.00 27.72 34.64
C GLY A 124 49.20 26.46 33.78
N GLU A 125 48.12 25.84 33.30
CA GLU A 125 48.12 25.10 32.04
C GLU A 125 46.69 25.06 31.49
N GLU A 126 46.60 25.48 30.24
CA GLU A 126 45.44 26.07 29.60
C GLU A 126 44.50 24.99 29.06
N GLY A 127 43.22 25.07 29.41
CA GLY A 127 42.19 24.41 28.65
C GLY A 127 42.02 25.13 27.31
N GLU A 128 42.20 24.41 26.20
CA GLU A 128 41.67 24.82 24.90
C GLU A 128 40.14 24.88 25.02
N VAL A 129 39.63 26.05 25.39
CA VAL A 129 38.21 26.38 25.28
C VAL A 129 37.94 26.63 23.80
N GLU A 130 37.64 25.55 23.07
CA GLU A 130 37.10 25.63 21.72
C GLU A 130 35.81 26.47 21.81
N GLN A 131 35.87 27.71 21.33
CA GLN A 131 34.73 28.63 21.29
C GLN A 131 33.59 27.98 20.50
N GLU A 132 32.63 27.37 21.20
CA GLU A 132 31.39 26.93 20.60
C GLU A 132 30.64 28.14 20.03
N SER A 133 30.78 28.33 18.72
CA SER A 133 30.04 29.26 17.88
C SER A 133 28.56 29.33 18.30
N TRP A 134 28.09 30.53 18.63
CA TRP A 134 26.69 30.86 18.94
C TRP A 134 25.67 30.23 17.96
N TRP A 135 26.07 30.02 16.71
CA TRP A 135 25.30 29.35 15.67
C TRP A 135 25.06 27.86 15.94
N ARG A 136 26.01 27.15 16.56
CA ARG A 136 25.82 25.74 16.98
C ARG A 136 24.81 25.62 18.11
N LYS A 137 24.87 26.52 19.10
CA LYS A 137 23.87 26.59 20.19
C LYS A 137 22.47 26.89 19.66
N LYS A 138 22.33 27.89 18.77
CA LYS A 138 21.05 28.24 18.15
C LYS A 138 20.50 27.11 17.26
N LYS A 139 21.36 26.37 16.56
CA LYS A 139 21.00 25.18 15.76
C LYS A 139 20.52 24.02 16.66
N LYS A 140 21.22 23.74 17.77
CA LYS A 140 20.84 22.69 18.74
C LYS A 140 19.48 22.99 19.40
N ASP A 141 19.21 24.26 19.71
CA ASP A 141 17.91 24.71 20.23
C ASP A 141 16.77 24.65 19.20
N PHE A 142 17.06 25.01 17.94
CA PHE A 142 16.10 24.88 16.83
C PHE A 142 15.74 23.41 16.58
N ASP A 143 16.71 22.51 16.57
CA ASP A 143 16.48 21.06 16.41
C ASP A 143 15.67 20.49 17.57
N ARG A 144 15.91 20.95 18.80
CA ARG A 144 15.11 20.58 19.98
C ARG A 144 13.66 21.05 19.84
N ASN A 145 13.44 22.28 19.39
CA ASN A 145 12.09 22.81 19.20
C ASN A 145 11.35 22.13 18.03
N ASN A 146 12.05 21.83 16.94
CA ASN A 146 11.56 21.06 15.80
C ASN A 146 11.11 19.65 16.21
N ARG A 147 11.89 18.95 17.05
CA ARG A 147 11.52 17.64 17.62
C ARG A 147 10.27 17.71 18.50
N ARG A 148 10.17 18.72 19.39
CA ARG A 148 8.98 18.96 20.22
C ARG A 148 7.74 19.25 19.37
N MET A 149 7.89 20.07 18.33
CA MET A 149 6.80 20.42 17.42
C MET A 149 6.32 19.23 16.60
N ARG A 150 7.23 18.34 16.17
CA ARG A 150 6.85 17.05 15.53
C ARG A 150 6.05 16.15 16.47
N ARG A 151 6.45 16.03 17.73
CA ARG A 151 5.71 15.25 18.74
C ARG A 151 4.32 15.82 19.01
N ALA A 152 4.22 17.14 19.18
CA ALA A 152 2.94 17.82 19.32
C ALA A 152 2.05 17.60 18.10
N CYS A 153 2.63 17.65 16.89
CA CYS A 153 1.92 17.38 15.63
C CYS A 153 1.43 15.92 15.56
N ARG A 154 2.25 14.93 15.91
CA ARG A 154 1.82 13.51 15.99
C ARG A 154 0.67 13.32 16.98
N LYS A 155 0.74 13.95 18.15
CA LYS A 155 -0.32 13.89 19.16
C LYS A 155 -1.61 14.56 18.68
N ALA A 156 -1.51 15.69 17.98
CA ALA A 156 -2.65 16.40 17.40
C ALA A 156 -3.33 15.58 16.30
N VAL A 157 -2.57 15.00 15.37
CA VAL A 157 -3.08 14.17 14.26
C VAL A 157 -3.75 12.89 14.77
N LYS A 158 -3.23 12.28 15.84
CA LYS A 158 -3.85 11.09 16.48
C LYS A 158 -5.02 11.42 17.41
N SER A 159 -5.35 12.69 17.61
CA SER A 159 -6.41 13.07 18.56
C SER A 159 -7.81 12.81 18.00
N GLN A 160 -8.72 12.33 18.85
CA GLN A 160 -10.11 12.09 18.47
C GLN A 160 -10.84 13.38 18.04
N ALA A 161 -10.47 14.52 18.63
CA ALA A 161 -11.03 15.82 18.24
C ALA A 161 -10.67 16.21 16.80
N PHE A 162 -9.45 15.90 16.36
CA PHE A 162 -9.01 16.17 14.99
C PHE A 162 -9.77 15.33 13.97
N TYR A 163 -10.05 14.06 14.28
CA TYR A 163 -10.87 13.20 13.44
C TYR A 163 -12.29 13.76 13.22
N TRP A 164 -12.96 14.18 14.29
CA TRP A 164 -14.28 14.81 14.21
C TRP A 164 -14.27 16.14 13.45
N LEU A 165 -13.21 16.94 13.60
CA LEU A 165 -13.02 18.18 12.84
C LEU A 165 -12.98 17.88 11.34
N ILE A 166 -12.18 16.89 10.90
CA ILE A 166 -12.06 16.54 9.48
C ILE A 166 -13.39 16.06 8.90
N ILE A 167 -14.13 15.23 9.62
CA ILE A 167 -15.46 14.78 9.17
C ILE A 167 -16.42 15.97 9.01
N MET A 168 -16.43 16.88 9.97
CA MET A 168 -17.24 18.11 9.87
C MET A 168 -16.82 18.95 8.67
N LEU A 169 -15.53 19.06 8.38
CA LEU A 169 -15.01 19.82 7.24
C LEU A 169 -15.43 19.21 5.90
N VAL A 170 -15.37 17.88 5.77
CA VAL A 170 -15.80 17.15 4.56
C VAL A 170 -17.32 17.32 4.36
N PHE A 171 -18.09 17.23 5.44
CA PHE A 171 -19.54 17.43 5.39
C PHE A 171 -19.87 18.86 4.93
N LEU A 172 -19.22 19.88 5.51
CA LEU A 172 -19.44 21.27 5.14
C LEU A 172 -19.03 21.56 3.69
N ASN A 173 -17.92 20.99 3.20
CA ASN A 173 -17.54 21.08 1.79
C ASN A 173 -18.62 20.47 0.88
N THR A 174 -19.13 19.29 1.24
CA THR A 174 -20.21 18.63 0.48
C THR A 174 -21.49 19.46 0.45
N VAL A 175 -21.86 20.11 1.57
CA VAL A 175 -23.00 21.03 1.62
C VAL A 175 -22.78 22.24 0.73
N VAL A 176 -21.59 22.83 0.74
CA VAL A 176 -21.25 23.97 -0.11
C VAL A 176 -21.34 23.60 -1.59
N LEU A 177 -20.82 22.44 -1.98
CA LEU A 177 -20.96 21.91 -3.35
C LEU A 177 -22.44 21.65 -3.72
N ALA A 178 -23.25 21.15 -2.78
CA ALA A 178 -24.67 20.91 -3.00
C ALA A 178 -25.52 22.18 -3.18
N THR A 179 -24.99 23.36 -2.79
CA THR A 179 -25.69 24.65 -3.01
C THR A 179 -25.52 25.21 -4.41
N GLU A 180 -24.64 24.63 -5.23
CA GLU A 180 -24.44 25.03 -6.63
C GLU A 180 -25.70 24.74 -7.46
N HIS A 181 -26.21 25.76 -8.16
CA HIS A 181 -27.41 25.62 -8.97
C HIS A 181 -27.39 26.49 -10.23
N TYR A 182 -28.12 26.06 -11.25
CA TYR A 182 -28.17 26.75 -12.54
C TYR A 182 -28.79 28.15 -12.41
N ARG A 183 -28.06 29.17 -12.91
CA ARG A 183 -28.37 30.62 -12.80
C ARG A 183 -28.31 31.19 -11.38
N GLN A 184 -27.29 30.81 -10.62
CA GLN A 184 -27.07 31.35 -9.27
C GLN A 184 -26.70 32.85 -9.24
N PRO A 185 -27.01 33.57 -8.14
CA PRO A 185 -26.63 34.96 -8.00
C PRO A 185 -25.12 35.12 -7.78
N LYS A 186 -24.53 36.19 -8.33
CA LYS A 186 -23.08 36.48 -8.27
C LYS A 186 -22.49 36.50 -6.85
N TRP A 187 -23.29 36.81 -5.83
CA TRP A 187 -22.84 36.75 -4.44
C TRP A 187 -22.59 35.30 -3.98
N LEU A 188 -23.42 34.36 -4.42
CA LEU A 188 -23.25 32.94 -4.11
C LEU A 188 -22.02 32.37 -4.82
N ASP A 189 -21.77 32.75 -6.07
CA ASP A 189 -20.53 32.41 -6.80
C ASP A 189 -19.29 32.84 -6.00
N HIS A 190 -19.21 34.11 -5.62
CA HIS A 190 -18.07 34.61 -4.83
C HIS A 190 -17.94 33.91 -3.48
N PHE A 191 -19.04 33.63 -2.79
CA PHE A 191 -19.01 32.91 -1.52
C PHE A 191 -18.49 31.48 -1.69
N GLN A 192 -18.94 30.76 -2.72
CA GLN A 192 -18.50 29.41 -3.03
C GLN A 192 -17.01 29.38 -3.40
N ASP A 193 -16.52 30.32 -4.20
CA ASP A 193 -15.10 30.42 -4.57
C ASP A 193 -14.19 30.61 -3.35
N TRP A 194 -14.53 31.58 -2.47
CA TRP A 194 -13.78 31.82 -1.24
C TRP A 194 -13.81 30.62 -0.31
N THR A 195 -14.96 29.97 -0.19
CA THR A 195 -15.16 28.83 0.70
C THR A 195 -14.44 27.59 0.19
N ASN A 196 -14.44 27.35 -1.13
CA ASN A 196 -13.71 26.25 -1.75
C ASN A 196 -12.18 26.44 -1.58
N LEU A 197 -11.67 27.65 -1.84
CA LEU A 197 -10.26 27.97 -1.60
C LEU A 197 -9.87 27.75 -0.13
N PHE A 198 -10.74 28.15 0.81
CA PHE A 198 -10.55 27.92 2.23
C PHE A 198 -10.48 26.42 2.58
N PHE A 199 -11.40 25.59 2.05
CA PHE A 199 -11.37 24.16 2.27
C PHE A 199 -10.11 23.52 1.68
N VAL A 200 -9.73 23.88 0.45
CA VAL A 200 -8.48 23.40 -0.18
C VAL A 200 -7.26 23.76 0.67
N ALA A 201 -7.20 24.98 1.21
CA ALA A 201 -6.12 25.39 2.10
C ALA A 201 -6.08 24.56 3.39
N LEU A 202 -7.24 24.29 4.02
CA LEU A 202 -7.32 23.46 5.22
C LEU A 202 -6.95 21.99 4.97
N PHE A 203 -7.42 21.39 3.87
CA PHE A 203 -7.01 20.03 3.48
C PHE A 203 -5.52 19.96 3.12
N SER A 204 -4.99 20.99 2.48
CA SER A 204 -3.56 21.08 2.19
C SER A 204 -2.75 21.19 3.48
N MET A 205 -3.17 22.02 4.42
CA MET A 205 -2.54 22.13 5.74
C MET A 205 -2.60 20.80 6.51
N GLU A 206 -3.71 20.08 6.44
CA GLU A 206 -3.86 18.77 7.05
C GLU A 206 -2.90 17.72 6.45
N MET A 207 -2.78 17.67 5.12
CA MET A 207 -1.84 16.80 4.42
C MET A 207 -0.38 17.14 4.78
N LEU A 208 -0.04 18.43 4.86
CA LEU A 208 1.27 18.89 5.29
C LEU A 208 1.58 18.53 6.75
N LEU A 209 0.60 18.66 7.66
CA LEU A 209 0.75 18.26 9.07
C LEU A 209 0.98 16.76 9.20
N LYS A 210 0.25 15.94 8.44
CA LYS A 210 0.46 14.48 8.38
C LYS A 210 1.86 14.14 7.89
N MET A 211 2.28 14.74 6.78
CA MET A 211 3.63 14.55 6.21
C MET A 211 4.74 14.98 7.20
N TYR A 212 4.56 16.11 7.88
CA TYR A 212 5.51 16.60 8.88
C TYR A 212 5.54 15.71 10.14
N SER A 213 4.41 15.12 10.53
CA SER A 213 4.29 14.24 11.69
C SER A 213 4.97 12.86 11.49
N LEU A 214 4.94 12.35 10.26
CA LEU A 214 5.55 11.07 9.85
C LEU A 214 7.07 11.15 9.65
N GLY A 215 7.63 12.37 9.55
CA GLY A 215 9.08 12.58 9.39
C GLY A 215 9.58 12.36 7.97
N PHE A 216 10.55 13.18 7.55
CA PHE A 216 11.18 13.13 6.22
C PHE A 216 12.06 11.88 5.99
N GLN A 217 12.29 11.05 7.02
CA GLN A 217 13.18 9.89 6.95
C GLN A 217 12.46 8.59 6.55
N VAL A 218 11.15 8.47 6.78
CA VAL A 218 10.33 7.34 6.28
C VAL A 218 10.05 7.49 4.77
N THR A 219 10.08 8.72 4.24
CA THR A 219 9.82 9.01 2.82
C THR A 219 10.94 8.53 1.90
N GLU A 220 12.20 8.48 2.37
CA GLU A 220 13.34 7.93 1.61
C GLU A 220 13.32 6.39 1.55
N LEU A 221 12.78 5.71 2.56
CA LEU A 221 12.63 4.24 2.62
C LEU A 221 11.33 3.75 1.94
N CYS A 222 10.25 4.55 1.95
CA CYS A 222 9.01 4.31 1.18
C CYS A 222 9.07 4.82 -0.28
N ARG A 223 10.27 4.89 -0.88
CA ARG A 223 10.49 5.26 -2.29
C ARG A 223 9.74 4.39 -3.34
N PRO A 224 9.17 3.19 -3.08
CA PRO A 224 8.43 2.48 -4.14
C PRO A 224 7.04 3.03 -4.47
N ASN A 225 6.38 3.80 -3.58
CA ASN A 225 5.01 4.24 -3.85
C ASN A 225 4.98 5.64 -4.50
N ARG A 226 5.32 5.68 -5.79
CA ARG A 226 5.36 6.85 -6.69
C ARG A 226 4.04 7.64 -6.76
N TYR A 227 2.95 7.15 -6.17
CA TYR A 227 1.63 7.77 -6.20
C TYR A 227 1.51 9.01 -5.30
N CYS A 228 2.07 9.03 -4.09
CA CYS A 228 1.87 10.18 -3.18
C CYS A 228 2.55 11.47 -3.67
N TYR A 229 3.73 11.38 -4.28
CA TYR A 229 4.41 12.56 -4.84
C TYR A 229 3.70 13.11 -6.08
N ASN A 230 3.17 12.22 -6.93
CA ASN A 230 2.45 12.63 -8.13
C ASN A 230 1.10 13.28 -7.77
N THR A 231 0.36 12.76 -6.78
CA THR A 231 -0.91 13.36 -6.36
C THR A 231 -0.72 14.74 -5.74
N SER A 232 0.32 14.96 -4.92
CA SER A 232 0.61 16.30 -4.38
C SER A 232 1.12 17.27 -5.45
N SER A 233 1.91 16.80 -6.42
CA SER A 233 2.41 17.64 -7.52
C SER A 233 1.35 17.96 -8.58
N GLU A 234 0.38 17.09 -8.81
CA GLU A 234 -0.74 17.36 -9.72
C GLU A 234 -1.74 18.35 -9.11
N ILE A 235 -2.05 18.22 -7.82
CA ILE A 235 -2.92 19.19 -7.12
C ILE A 235 -2.28 20.57 -7.10
N MET A 236 -0.96 20.67 -6.93
CA MET A 236 -0.27 21.96 -6.96
C MET A 236 -0.19 22.60 -8.37
N ASN A 237 -0.13 21.78 -9.43
CA ASN A 237 -0.20 22.26 -10.82
C ASN A 237 -1.62 22.61 -11.27
N TYR A 238 -2.66 22.09 -10.61
CA TYR A 238 -4.05 22.43 -10.92
C TYR A 238 -4.53 23.72 -10.24
N ILE A 239 -3.78 24.21 -9.23
CA ILE A 239 -4.13 25.40 -8.42
C ILE A 239 -3.37 26.66 -8.87
N LEU A 240 -2.28 26.52 -9.65
CA LEU A 240 -1.48 27.61 -10.23
C LEU A 240 -1.79 27.75 -11.73
#